data_AF-A0A4Z1HV01-F1
#
_entry.id   AF-A0A4Z1HV01-F1
#
_cell.length_a   1.000
_cell.length_b   1.000
_cell.length_c   1.000
_cell.angle_alpha   90.00
_cell.angle_beta   90.00
_cell.angle_gamma   90.00
#
_symmetry.space_group_name_H-M   'P 1'
#
loop_
_entity.id
_entity.type
_entity.pdbx_description
1 polymer ?
#
loop_
_entity_poly.entity_id
_entity_poly.type
_entity_poly.pdbx_seq_one_letter_code
_entity_poly.pdbx_strand_id
1 'polypeptide(L)'
;MRSDDMIPLSNGQIANPSIMEHVVFDCTGIKETIVLPVQKIGLENCITCIALLIDPTSEGLFNEQKDDLMRDLWPNLRKTNSYYRTNAFVEKKRILFVDPRKPLARTAKGTISRKRVLEVYKEEIAKFT
;
A
#
# COMPACT_ATOMS: atom_id res chain seq x y z
N MET A 1 5.91 7.26 -16.60
CA MET A 1 5.99 6.17 -15.59
C MET A 1 7.46 5.94 -15.30
N ARG A 2 7.92 6.04 -14.04
CA ARG A 2 9.33 5.77 -13.71
C ARG A 2 9.48 4.27 -13.50
N SER A 3 10.33 3.62 -14.29
CA SER A 3 10.57 2.18 -14.20
C SER A 3 11.24 1.77 -12.87
N ASP A 4 11.87 2.74 -12.18
CA ASP A 4 12.57 2.53 -10.90
C ASP A 4 11.64 2.23 -9.71
N ASP A 5 10.33 2.46 -9.86
CA ASP A 5 9.32 2.25 -8.80
C ASP A 5 8.68 0.84 -8.85
N MET A 6 9.08 -0.02 -9.78
CA MET A 6 8.53 -1.36 -9.90
C MET A 6 9.01 -2.29 -8.77
N ILE A 7 8.14 -3.16 -8.28
CA ILE A 7 8.44 -4.10 -7.19
C ILE A 7 8.54 -5.51 -7.75
N PRO A 8 9.76 -6.08 -7.92
CA PRO A 8 9.92 -7.47 -8.31
C PRO A 8 9.55 -8.40 -7.14
N LEU A 9 8.74 -9.40 -7.44
CA LEU A 9 8.29 -10.43 -6.49
C LEU A 9 9.10 -11.71 -6.68
N SER A 10 9.22 -12.50 -5.61
CA SER A 10 9.98 -13.75 -5.59
C SER A 10 9.45 -14.82 -6.54
N ASN A 11 8.19 -14.69 -7.00
CA ASN A 11 7.58 -15.55 -8.00
C ASN A 11 7.89 -15.12 -9.45
N GLY A 12 8.82 -14.18 -9.65
CA GLY A 12 9.23 -13.66 -10.97
C GLY A 12 8.30 -12.59 -11.56
N GLN A 13 7.28 -12.16 -10.82
CA GLN A 13 6.35 -11.12 -11.27
C GLN A 13 6.83 -9.74 -10.86
N ILE A 14 6.24 -8.71 -11.48
CA ILE A 14 6.57 -7.33 -11.19
C ILE A 14 5.27 -6.58 -10.88
N ALA A 15 5.14 -6.10 -9.64
CA ALA A 15 4.06 -5.22 -9.26
C ALA A 15 4.38 -3.77 -9.64
N ASN A 16 3.36 -3.05 -10.08
CA ASN A 16 3.45 -1.63 -10.39
C ASN A 16 2.70 -0.81 -9.33
N PRO A 17 3.41 -0.20 -8.37
CA PRO A 17 2.80 0.60 -7.31
C PRO A 17 1.87 1.70 -7.81
N SER A 18 2.28 2.46 -8.82
CA SER A 18 1.55 3.65 -9.26
C SER A 18 0.12 3.34 -9.72
N ILE A 19 -0.09 2.18 -10.35
CA ILE A 19 -1.43 1.75 -10.77
C ILE A 19 -2.35 1.55 -9.57
N MET A 20 -1.84 0.92 -8.51
CA MET A 20 -2.60 0.67 -7.28
C MET A 20 -2.77 1.92 -6.42
N GLU A 21 -1.74 2.78 -6.36
CA GLU A 21 -1.76 4.02 -5.59
C GLU A 21 -2.75 5.04 -6.17
N HIS A 22 -2.98 5.03 -7.48
CA HIS A 22 -3.94 5.91 -8.14
C HIS A 22 -5.41 5.57 -7.85
N VAL A 23 -5.69 4.44 -7.19
CA VAL A 23 -7.08 4.05 -6.84
C VAL A 23 -7.74 5.06 -5.89
N VAL A 24 -6.96 5.87 -5.19
CA VAL A 24 -7.46 6.94 -4.31
C VAL A 24 -8.23 8.03 -5.04
N PHE A 25 -7.96 8.25 -6.34
CA PHE A 25 -8.64 9.31 -7.10
C PHE A 25 -10.14 9.11 -7.20
N ASP A 26 -10.60 7.87 -7.07
CA ASP A 26 -12.02 7.51 -7.18
C ASP A 26 -12.72 7.43 -5.81
N CYS A 27 -12.01 7.67 -4.69
CA CYS A 27 -12.54 7.48 -3.33
C CYS A 27 -12.40 8.74 -2.46
N THR A 28 -13.53 9.33 -2.07
CA THR A 28 -13.56 10.42 -1.10
C THR A 28 -13.13 9.95 0.29
N GLY A 29 -12.38 10.77 1.02
CA GLY A 29 -11.94 10.45 2.39
C GLY A 29 -10.57 9.77 2.48
N ILE A 30 -9.90 9.55 1.35
CA ILE A 30 -8.49 9.15 1.30
C ILE A 30 -7.65 10.35 0.87
N LYS A 31 -6.62 10.66 1.65
CA LYS A 31 -5.67 11.72 1.33
C LYS A 31 -4.58 11.19 0.40
N GLU A 32 -3.94 10.09 0.78
CA GLU A 32 -2.87 9.47 0.01
C GLU A 32 -2.85 7.95 0.23
N THR A 33 -2.25 7.22 -0.70
CA THR A 33 -1.87 5.83 -0.48
C THR A 33 -0.42 5.60 -0.90
N ILE A 34 0.14 4.52 -0.38
CA ILE A 34 1.44 4.04 -0.83
C ILE A 34 1.49 2.52 -0.80
N VAL A 35 2.01 1.92 -1.87
CA VAL A 35 2.28 0.49 -1.93
C VAL A 35 3.69 0.22 -1.43
N LEU A 36 3.81 -0.78 -0.55
CA LEU A 36 5.07 -1.24 0.02
C LEU A 36 5.34 -2.70 -0.35
N PRO A 37 6.61 -3.07 -0.58
CA PRO A 37 7.00 -4.46 -0.71
C PRO A 37 6.89 -5.16 0.64
N VAL A 38 6.34 -6.37 0.64
CA VAL A 38 6.26 -7.23 1.83
C VAL A 38 7.32 -8.31 1.72
N GLN A 39 8.25 -8.30 2.68
CA GLN A 39 9.31 -9.30 2.80
C GLN A 39 9.19 -10.07 4.11
N LYS A 40 9.61 -11.34 4.10
CA LYS A 40 9.63 -12.16 5.31
C LYS A 40 10.83 -11.77 6.16
N ILE A 41 10.62 -11.57 7.46
CA ILE A 41 11.73 -11.32 8.40
C ILE A 41 12.70 -12.52 8.35
N GLY A 42 13.98 -12.23 8.18
CA GLY A 42 15.02 -13.24 8.04
C GLY A 42 15.25 -13.77 6.62
N LEU A 43 14.46 -13.33 5.62
CA LEU A 43 14.75 -13.58 4.21
C LEU A 43 15.07 -12.26 3.50
N GLU A 44 16.36 -12.02 3.28
CA GLU A 44 16.82 -10.83 2.56
C GLU A 44 16.38 -10.87 1.09
N ASN A 45 15.93 -9.72 0.58
CA ASN A 45 15.55 -9.51 -0.82
C ASN A 45 14.44 -10.46 -1.35
N CYS A 46 13.69 -11.11 -0.45
CA CYS A 46 12.58 -11.99 -0.82
C CYS A 46 11.23 -11.29 -0.61
N ILE A 47 10.80 -10.56 -1.64
CA ILE A 47 9.51 -9.86 -1.64
C ILE A 47 8.44 -10.86 -2.09
N THR A 48 7.54 -11.23 -1.20
CA THR A 48 6.54 -12.27 -1.48
C THR A 48 5.24 -11.69 -2.03
N CYS A 49 4.90 -10.48 -1.59
CA CYS A 49 3.70 -9.77 -2.00
C CYS A 49 3.83 -8.26 -1.78
N ILE A 50 2.74 -7.53 -1.97
CA ILE A 50 2.64 -6.09 -1.72
C ILE A 50 1.55 -5.78 -0.72
N ALA A 51 1.74 -4.69 0.03
CA ALA A 51 0.80 -4.12 0.96
C ALA A 51 0.43 -2.69 0.54
N LEU A 52 -0.79 -2.26 0.86
CA LEU A 52 -1.26 -0.90 0.61
C LEU A 52 -1.47 -0.18 1.93
N LEU A 53 -0.81 0.96 2.12
CA LEU A 53 -1.09 1.87 3.22
C LEU A 53 -2.05 2.97 2.75
N ILE A 54 -3.05 3.26 3.57
CA ILE A 54 -4.07 4.29 3.32
C ILE A 54 -3.92 5.38 4.38
N ASP A 55 -3.61 6.60 3.95
CA ASP A 55 -3.68 7.82 4.76
C ASP A 55 -5.09 8.44 4.59
N PRO A 56 -5.99 8.32 5.58
CA PRO A 56 -7.31 8.93 5.49
C PRO A 56 -7.24 10.46 5.60
N THR A 57 -8.25 11.15 5.07
CA THR A 57 -8.35 12.62 5.21
C THR A 57 -8.60 13.06 6.65
N SER A 58 -9.30 12.23 7.42
CA SER A 58 -9.59 12.48 8.84
C SER A 58 -8.70 11.63 9.74
N GLU A 59 -8.05 12.26 10.71
CA GLU A 59 -7.29 11.56 11.73
C GLU A 59 -8.23 10.89 12.74
N GLY A 60 -7.78 9.79 13.35
CA GLY A 60 -8.50 9.17 14.47
C GLY A 60 -9.80 8.46 14.09
N LEU A 61 -9.94 8.00 12.85
CA LEU A 61 -11.12 7.23 12.42
C LEU A 61 -11.41 6.04 13.35
N PHE A 62 -12.67 5.94 13.78
CA PHE A 62 -13.18 4.75 14.46
C PHE A 62 -13.21 3.55 13.51
N ASN A 63 -13.30 2.34 14.07
CA ASN A 63 -13.28 1.11 13.27
C ASN A 63 -14.40 1.09 12.23
N GLU A 64 -15.61 1.54 12.59
CA GLU A 64 -16.76 1.62 11.67
C GLU A 64 -16.47 2.53 10.48
N GLN A 65 -15.81 3.68 10.70
CA GLN A 65 -15.47 4.61 9.61
C GLN A 65 -14.37 4.04 8.70
N LYS A 66 -13.42 3.27 9.26
CA LYS A 66 -12.42 2.55 8.46
C LYS A 66 -13.08 1.46 7.62
N ASP A 67 -14.07 0.76 8.18
CA ASP A 67 -14.82 -0.27 7.48
C ASP A 67 -15.67 0.32 6.34
N ASP A 68 -16.30 1.47 6.57
CA ASP A 68 -17.02 2.21 5.54
C ASP A 68 -16.09 2.65 4.42
N LEU A 69 -14.94 3.26 4.75
CA LEU A 69 -13.95 3.67 3.74
C LEU A 69 -13.41 2.46 2.95
N MET A 70 -13.19 1.34 3.63
CA MET A 70 -12.77 0.09 3.00
C MET A 70 -13.87 -0.48 2.08
N ARG A 71 -15.14 -0.40 2.48
CA ARG A 71 -16.28 -0.85 1.67
C ARG A 71 -16.37 -0.06 0.37
N ASP A 72 -16.10 1.24 0.43
CA ASP A 72 -16.17 2.13 -0.73
C ASP A 72 -14.93 2.00 -1.63
N LEU A 73 -13.74 1.80 -1.04
CA LEU A 73 -12.48 1.63 -1.77
C LEU A 73 -12.34 0.26 -2.44
N TRP A 74 -12.82 -0.81 -1.79
CA TRP A 74 -12.55 -2.19 -2.22
C TRP A 74 -13.02 -2.52 -3.64
N PRO A 75 -14.18 -2.06 -4.14
CA PRO A 75 -14.58 -2.26 -5.54
C PRO A 75 -13.55 -1.71 -6.54
N ASN A 76 -12.99 -0.52 -6.27
CA ASN A 76 -12.01 0.11 -7.15
C ASN A 76 -10.66 -0.62 -7.11
N LEU A 77 -10.23 -1.04 -5.92
CA LEU A 77 -9.05 -1.92 -5.79
C LEU A 77 -9.26 -3.25 -6.50
N ARG A 78 -10.43 -3.88 -6.36
CA ARG A 78 -10.74 -5.15 -7.04
C ARG A 78 -10.73 -5.00 -8.55
N LYS A 79 -11.32 -3.93 -9.08
CA LYS A 79 -11.28 -3.61 -10.52
C LYS A 79 -9.83 -3.45 -10.98
N THR A 80 -9.01 -2.73 -10.20
CA THR A 80 -7.59 -2.53 -10.50
C THR A 80 -6.80 -3.83 -10.45
N ASN A 81 -7.04 -4.65 -9.43
CA ASN A 81 -6.47 -5.99 -9.29
C ASN A 81 -6.81 -6.88 -10.50
N SER A 82 -8.00 -6.75 -11.10
CA SER A 82 -8.40 -7.55 -12.26
C SER A 82 -7.57 -7.30 -13.52
N TYR A 83 -6.88 -6.17 -13.62
CA TYR A 83 -5.92 -5.91 -14.71
C TYR A 83 -4.62 -6.69 -14.54
N TYR A 84 -4.32 -7.16 -13.32
CA TYR A 84 -3.17 -8.02 -13.08
C TYR A 84 -3.58 -9.47 -13.36
N ARG A 85 -2.86 -10.12 -14.28
CA ARG A 85 -3.07 -11.54 -14.61
C ARG A 85 -2.59 -12.50 -13.52
N THR A 86 -2.01 -11.97 -12.45
CA THR A 86 -1.21 -12.73 -11.49
C THR A 86 -1.32 -12.17 -10.07
N ASN A 87 -0.68 -12.82 -9.09
CA ASN A 87 -0.67 -12.42 -7.68
C ASN A 87 0.13 -11.14 -7.36
N ALA A 88 0.40 -10.29 -8.35
CA ALA A 88 1.07 -9.00 -8.18
C ALA A 88 0.13 -7.87 -7.70
N PHE A 89 -0.96 -8.24 -7.02
CA PHE A 89 -2.04 -7.35 -6.61
C PHE A 89 -2.19 -7.23 -5.08
N VAL A 90 -2.98 -6.26 -4.63
CA VAL A 90 -3.24 -6.03 -3.20
C VAL A 90 -4.44 -6.87 -2.74
N GLU A 91 -4.22 -7.78 -1.78
CA GLU A 91 -5.32 -8.48 -1.10
C GLU A 91 -5.90 -7.60 0.01
N LYS A 92 -7.21 -7.72 0.28
CA LYS A 92 -7.90 -6.91 1.32
C LYS A 92 -7.22 -7.02 2.69
N LYS A 93 -6.69 -8.20 3.02
CA LYS A 93 -5.97 -8.47 4.28
C LYS A 93 -4.61 -7.77 4.40
N ARG A 94 -4.07 -7.26 3.29
CA ARG A 94 -2.76 -6.58 3.20
C ARG A 94 -2.90 -5.06 3.10
N ILE A 95 -4.04 -4.54 3.53
CA ILE A 95 -4.31 -3.11 3.57
C ILE A 95 -4.19 -2.64 5.01
N LEU A 96 -3.46 -1.55 5.22
CA LEU A 96 -3.22 -0.95 6.52
C LEU A 96 -3.62 0.53 6.49
N PHE A 97 -4.32 0.99 7.51
CA PHE A 97 -4.53 2.42 7.72
C PHE A 97 -3.32 3.02 8.42
N VAL A 98 -2.86 4.17 7.92
CA VAL A 98 -1.75 4.93 8.51
C VAL A 98 -2.12 5.32 9.94
N ASP A 99 -1.18 5.10 10.86
CA ASP A 99 -1.29 5.60 12.22
C ASP A 99 -0.97 7.10 12.21
N PRO A 100 -1.86 7.99 12.70
CA PRO A 100 -1.58 9.42 12.77
C PRO A 100 -0.30 9.76 13.56
N ARG A 101 0.13 8.88 14.48
CA ARG A 101 1.37 9.01 15.24
C ARG A 101 2.61 8.60 14.44
N LYS A 102 2.43 7.91 13.32
CA LYS A 102 3.48 7.45 12.38
C LYS A 102 3.10 7.84 10.94
N PRO A 103 2.99 9.13 10.62
CA PRO A 103 2.54 9.57 9.31
C PRO A 103 3.49 9.10 8.20
N LEU A 104 3.02 9.13 6.95
CA LEU A 104 3.84 8.76 5.80
C LEU A 104 5.05 9.70 5.68
N ALA A 105 6.25 9.12 5.79
CA ALA A 105 7.50 9.85 5.72
C ALA A 105 7.69 10.54 4.36
N ARG A 106 8.05 11.82 4.37
CA ARG A 106 8.24 12.65 3.17
C ARG A 106 9.71 13.02 2.94
N THR A 107 10.03 13.36 1.69
CA THR A 107 11.31 13.97 1.31
C THR A 107 11.31 15.46 1.64
N ALA A 108 12.48 16.12 1.52
CA ALA A 108 12.58 17.57 1.67
C ALA A 108 11.71 18.38 0.67
N LYS A 109 11.28 17.74 -0.43
CA LYS A 109 10.38 18.32 -1.44
C LYS A 109 8.89 18.07 -1.14
N GLY A 110 8.56 17.44 -0.01
CA GLY A 110 7.19 17.12 0.39
C GLY A 110 6.57 15.88 -0.29
N THR A 111 7.30 15.19 -1.17
CA THR A 111 6.83 13.93 -1.77
C THR A 111 6.97 12.78 -0.80
N ILE A 112 6.08 11.79 -0.84
CA ILE A 112 6.21 10.58 0.00
C ILE A 112 7.48 9.82 -0.39
N SER A 113 8.23 9.35 0.62
CA SER A 113 9.43 8.54 0.44
C SER A 113 9.12 7.08 0.78
N ARG A 114 8.84 6.25 -0.24
CA ARG A 114 8.52 4.82 -0.07
C ARG A 114 9.56 4.09 0.78
N LYS A 115 10.84 4.37 0.57
CA LYS A 115 11.95 3.79 1.35
C LYS A 115 11.82 4.11 2.84
N ARG A 116 11.60 5.37 3.21
CA ARG A 116 11.45 5.77 4.61
C ARG A 116 10.16 5.25 5.23
N VAL A 117 9.06 5.24 4.47
CA VAL A 117 7.80 4.64 4.94
C VAL A 117 8.01 3.15 5.22
N LEU A 118 8.68 2.43 4.32
CA LEU A 118 9.01 1.02 4.50
C LEU A 118 9.83 0.79 5.77
N GLU A 119 10.84 1.62 6.05
CA GLU A 119 11.66 1.52 7.26
C GLU A 119 10.82 1.66 8.54
N VAL A 120 9.81 2.54 8.53
CA VAL A 120 8.90 2.79 9.67
C VAL A 120 7.87 1.67 9.84
N TYR A 121 7.33 1.16 8.74
CA TYR A 121 6.20 0.21 8.74
C TYR A 121 6.59 -1.26 8.53
N LYS A 122 7.90 -1.57 8.47
CA LYS A 122 8.42 -2.91 8.15
C LYS A 122 7.85 -4.00 9.06
N GLU A 123 7.64 -3.70 10.34
CA GLU A 123 7.21 -4.69 11.33
C GLU A 123 5.73 -5.03 11.18
N GLU A 124 4.90 -4.03 10.85
CA GLU A 124 3.47 -4.20 10.60
C GLU A 124 3.25 -4.97 9.31
N ILE A 125 3.93 -4.58 8.22
CA ILE A 125 3.69 -5.21 6.93
C ILE A 125 4.33 -6.60 6.84
N ALA A 126 5.38 -6.89 7.62
CA ALA A 126 5.96 -8.25 7.68
C ALA A 126 4.93 -9.31 8.12
N LYS A 127 3.89 -8.91 8.86
CA LYS A 127 2.78 -9.79 9.29
C LYS A 127 1.90 -10.25 8.13
N PHE A 128 2.07 -9.67 6.94
CA PHE A 128 1.34 -10.03 5.73
C PHE A 128 2.03 -11.11 4.87
N THR A 129 3.18 -11.62 5.32
CA THR A 129 3.86 -12.76 4.67
C THR A 129 3.15 -14.09 4.85
#